data_AF-A0A844DLY3-F1
#
_entry.id   AF-A0A844DLY3-F1
#
_cell.length_a   1.000
_cell.length_b   1.000
_cell.length_c   1.000
_cell.angle_alpha   90.00
_cell.angle_beta   90.00
_cell.angle_gamma   90.00
#
_symmetry.space_group_name_H-M   'P 1'
#
loop_
_entity.id
_entity.type
_entity.pdbx_description
1 polymer ?
#
loop_
_entity_poly.entity_id
_entity_poly.type
_entity_poly.pdbx_seq_one_letter_code
_entity_poly.pdbx_strand_id
1 'polypeptide(L)'
;MKKKTTLTKMHIAPSTVRYDAVAARDSNEVGQILAGTRKRNGYSLVAFSELLRHYGVDVSDKGISKWEKGYTTPSIYQLVAICYALNIKEGPSY
;
A
#
# COMPACT_ATOMS: atom_id res chain seq x y z
N MET A 1 -24.98 15.85 39.12
CA MET A 1 -25.38 15.86 37.68
C MET A 1 -24.35 15.05 36.89
N LYS A 2 -24.72 13.93 36.26
CA LYS A 2 -23.82 13.13 35.41
C LYS A 2 -24.24 13.32 33.95
N LYS A 3 -23.39 13.94 33.12
CA LYS A 3 -23.63 14.09 31.68
C LYS A 3 -23.46 12.73 31.02
N LYS A 4 -24.54 12.21 30.41
CA LYS A 4 -24.51 10.99 29.59
C LYS A 4 -23.86 11.35 28.25
N THR A 5 -22.71 10.75 27.97
CA THR A 5 -22.05 10.86 26.67
C THR A 5 -22.84 10.06 25.65
N THR A 6 -23.54 10.75 24.75
CA THR A 6 -24.21 10.15 23.60
C THR A 6 -23.15 9.68 22.61
N LEU A 7 -22.98 8.37 22.44
CA LEU A 7 -22.15 7.79 21.39
C LEU A 7 -22.76 8.15 20.03
N THR A 8 -22.11 9.06 19.31
CA THR A 8 -22.44 9.38 17.93
C THR A 8 -22.30 8.12 17.08
N LYS A 9 -23.43 7.63 16.56
CA LYS A 9 -23.50 6.53 15.61
C LYS A 9 -22.70 6.92 14.37
N MET A 10 -21.48 6.38 14.23
CA MET A 10 -20.70 6.54 13.01
C MET A 10 -21.51 5.95 11.85
N HIS A 11 -21.89 6.79 10.90
CA HIS A 11 -22.62 6.39 9.70
C HIS A 11 -21.59 5.73 8.76
N ILE A 12 -21.39 4.41 8.91
CA ILE A 12 -20.58 3.64 7.98
C ILE A 12 -21.46 3.42 6.74
N ALA A 13 -21.14 4.12 5.65
CA ALA A 13 -21.76 3.87 4.36
C ALA A 13 -21.61 2.38 3.98
N PRO A 14 -22.62 1.75 3.36
CA PRO A 14 -22.53 0.34 3.04
C PRO A 14 -21.58 0.12 1.86
N SER A 15 -20.31 -0.21 2.13
CA SER A 15 -19.49 -0.92 1.16
C SER A 15 -19.56 -2.41 1.51
N THR A 16 -20.14 -3.21 0.63
CA THR A 16 -20.46 -4.63 0.85
C THR A 16 -19.25 -5.57 0.72
N VAL A 17 -18.03 -5.07 0.90
CA VAL A 17 -16.83 -5.91 1.02
C VAL A 17 -15.99 -5.36 2.16
N ARG A 18 -15.98 -6.08 3.29
CA ARG A 18 -15.00 -5.83 4.35
C ARG A 18 -13.63 -6.24 3.80
N TYR A 19 -12.64 -5.37 3.90
CA TYR A 19 -11.27 -5.74 3.56
C TYR A 19 -10.81 -6.88 4.47
N ASP A 20 -10.45 -8.01 3.87
CA ASP A 20 -9.89 -9.17 4.56
C ASP A 20 -8.37 -9.14 4.43
N ALA A 21 -7.72 -8.66 5.48
CA ALA A 21 -6.26 -8.54 5.51
C ALA A 21 -5.55 -9.91 5.47
N VAL A 22 -6.20 -10.98 5.93
CA VAL A 22 -5.63 -12.33 5.90
C VAL A 22 -5.64 -12.84 4.46
N ALA A 23 -6.79 -12.78 3.80
CA ALA A 23 -6.90 -13.18 2.40
C ALA A 23 -6.02 -12.33 1.47
N ALA A 24 -5.94 -11.02 1.71
CA ALA A 24 -5.08 -10.11 0.95
C ALA A 24 -3.59 -10.46 1.12
N ARG A 25 -3.18 -10.86 2.32
CA ARG A 25 -1.81 -11.34 2.59
C ARG A 25 -1.54 -12.67 1.91
N ASP A 26 -2.44 -13.64 2.05
CA ASP A 26 -2.28 -15.00 1.51
C ASP A 26 -2.24 -14.99 -0.03
N SER A 27 -2.94 -14.05 -0.65
CA SER A 27 -2.92 -13.84 -2.11
C SER A 27 -1.81 -12.90 -2.60
N ASN A 28 -1.00 -12.33 -1.70
CA ASN A 28 0.02 -11.32 -2.01
C ASN A 28 -0.55 -10.13 -2.81
N GLU A 29 -1.74 -9.66 -2.44
CA GLU A 29 -2.44 -8.59 -3.17
C GLU A 29 -1.58 -7.32 -3.30
N VAL A 30 -0.90 -6.91 -2.23
CA VAL A 30 0.00 -5.75 -2.21
C VAL A 30 1.14 -5.91 -3.23
N GLY A 31 1.78 -7.08 -3.29
CA GLY A 31 2.86 -7.36 -4.23
C GLY A 31 2.38 -7.31 -5.70
N GLN A 32 1.17 -7.82 -5.97
CA GLN A 32 0.56 -7.76 -7.30
C GLN A 32 0.21 -6.33 -7.72
N ILE A 33 -0.38 -5.54 -6.82
CA ILE A 33 -0.70 -4.12 -7.07
C ILE A 33 0.58 -3.33 -7.34
N LEU A 34 1.64 -3.57 -6.56
CA LEU A 34 2.95 -2.95 -6.75
C LEU A 34 3.52 -3.30 -8.13
N ALA A 35 3.58 -4.58 -8.47
CA ALA A 35 4.11 -5.06 -9.74
C ALA A 35 3.34 -4.48 -10.93
N GLY A 36 2.00 -4.52 -10.87
CA GLY A 36 1.12 -3.99 -11.90
C GLY A 36 1.30 -2.48 -12.08
N THR A 37 1.30 -1.72 -11.00
CA THR A 37 1.40 -0.25 -11.05
C THR A 37 2.78 0.20 -11.53
N ARG A 38 3.85 -0.39 -11.00
CA ARG A 38 5.21 -0.09 -11.46
C ARG A 38 5.36 -0.31 -12.97
N LYS A 39 4.87 -1.44 -13.49
CA LYS A 39 4.91 -1.76 -14.92
C LYS A 39 4.06 -0.80 -15.76
N ARG A 40 2.85 -0.46 -15.30
CA ARG A 40 1.99 0.54 -15.98
C ARG A 40 2.65 1.92 -16.06
N ASN A 41 3.42 2.29 -15.04
CA ASN A 41 4.19 3.54 -15.03
C ASN A 41 5.52 3.45 -15.79
N GLY A 42 5.81 2.32 -16.46
CA GLY A 42 7.00 2.17 -17.31
C GLY A 42 8.31 1.94 -16.56
N TYR A 43 8.29 1.73 -15.24
CA TYR A 43 9.51 1.56 -14.48
C TYR A 43 10.03 0.12 -14.55
N SER A 44 11.31 -0.05 -14.89
CA SER A 44 12.06 -1.27 -14.59
C SER A 44 12.28 -1.41 -13.07
N LEU A 45 12.70 -2.57 -12.58
CA LEU A 45 13.01 -2.75 -11.15
C LEU A 45 14.18 -1.86 -10.70
N VAL A 46 15.19 -1.70 -11.57
CA VAL A 46 16.35 -0.84 -11.31
C VAL A 46 15.93 0.63 -11.26
N ALA A 47 15.18 1.10 -12.27
CA ALA A 47 14.70 2.47 -12.30
C ALA A 47 13.76 2.79 -11.12
N PHE A 48 12.96 1.81 -10.68
CA PHE A 48 12.10 1.99 -9.51
C PHE A 48 12.90 2.01 -8.20
N SER A 49 13.95 1.19 -8.08
CA SER A 49 14.91 1.25 -6.96
C SER A 49 15.56 2.64 -6.88
N GLU A 50 15.99 3.19 -8.01
CA GLU A 50 16.54 4.54 -8.08
C GLU A 50 15.51 5.60 -7.68
N LEU A 51 14.27 5.48 -8.17
CA LEU A 51 13.19 6.38 -7.80
C LEU A 51 12.96 6.40 -6.28
N LEU A 52 12.89 5.22 -5.65
CA LEU A 52 12.62 5.10 -4.22
C LEU A 52 13.71 5.72 -3.33
N ARG A 53 14.95 5.84 -3.82
CA ARG A 53 16.02 6.56 -3.11
C ARG A 53 15.71 8.05 -2.92
N HIS A 54 14.99 8.69 -3.85
CA HIS A 54 14.54 10.07 -3.69
C HIS A 54 13.50 10.23 -2.57
N TYR A 55 12.88 9.13 -2.14
CA TYR A 55 11.95 9.07 -1.02
C TYR A 55 12.58 8.48 0.25
N GLY A 56 13.91 8.37 0.30
CA GLY A 56 14.64 7.85 1.47
C GLY A 56 14.57 6.34 1.65
N VAL A 57 14.12 5.59 0.63
CA VAL A 57 14.05 4.12 0.67
C VAL A 57 15.20 3.54 -0.16
N ASP A 58 16.26 3.09 0.51
CA ASP A 58 17.35 2.36 -0.14
C ASP A 58 17.03 0.87 -0.17
N VAL A 59 16.56 0.39 -1.32
CA VAL A 59 16.23 -1.00 -1.57
C VAL A 59 16.72 -1.40 -2.96
N SER A 60 17.27 -2.60 -3.09
CA SER A 60 17.68 -3.13 -4.40
C SER A 60 16.50 -3.59 -5.25
N ASP A 61 16.73 -3.69 -6.56
CA ASP A 61 15.83 -4.34 -7.53
C ASP A 61 15.39 -5.75 -7.08
N LYS A 62 16.30 -6.52 -6.47
CA LYS A 62 16.01 -7.85 -5.90
C LYS A 62 15.10 -7.76 -4.68
N GLY A 63 15.27 -6.75 -3.83
CA GLY A 63 14.38 -6.48 -2.69
C GLY A 63 12.96 -6.18 -3.15
N ILE A 64 12.83 -5.32 -4.16
CA ILE A 64 11.53 -5.00 -4.79
C ILE A 64 10.92 -6.26 -5.42
N SER A 65 11.71 -7.07 -6.13
CA SER A 65 11.22 -8.32 -6.72
C SER A 65 10.69 -9.30 -5.67
N LYS A 66 11.28 -9.33 -4.46
CA LYS A 66 10.76 -10.14 -3.35
C LYS A 66 9.41 -9.63 -2.85
N TRP A 67 9.20 -8.31 -2.80
CA TRP A 67 7.89 -7.72 -2.48
C TRP A 67 6.84 -8.09 -3.53
N GLU A 68 7.16 -7.97 -4.81
CA GLU A 68 6.23 -8.31 -5.89
C GLU A 68 5.83 -9.79 -5.89
N LYS A 69 6.73 -10.68 -5.48
CA LYS A 69 6.50 -12.12 -5.41
C LYS A 69 5.96 -12.60 -4.06
N GLY A 70 5.80 -11.71 -3.07
CA GLY A 70 5.27 -12.04 -1.74
C GLY A 70 6.25 -12.78 -0.83
N TYR A 71 7.55 -12.80 -1.15
CA TYR A 71 8.56 -13.42 -0.29
C TYR A 71 8.86 -12.60 0.96
N THR A 72 8.76 -11.28 0.84
CA THR A 72 8.88 -10.33 1.95
C THR A 72 7.86 -9.23 1.75
N THR A 73 7.58 -8.47 2.81
CA THR A 73 6.72 -7.28 2.73
C THR A 73 7.56 -6.02 2.88
N PRO A 74 7.18 -4.89 2.24
CA PRO A 74 7.75 -3.60 2.61
C PRO A 74 7.34 -3.26 4.05
N SER A 75 8.18 -2.49 4.76
CA SER A 75 7.75 -1.86 6.00
C SER A 75 6.66 -0.83 5.72
N ILE A 76 5.94 -0.38 6.76
CA ILE A 76 4.86 0.61 6.58
C ILE A 76 5.37 1.91 5.95
N TYR A 77 6.57 2.38 6.32
CA TYR A 77 7.16 3.58 5.73
C TYR A 77 7.58 3.38 4.28
N GLN A 78 8.07 2.18 3.93
CA GLN A 78 8.39 1.84 2.55
C GLN A 78 7.13 1.76 1.69
N LEU A 79 6.03 1.23 2.24
CA LEU A 79 4.74 1.19 1.55
C LEU A 79 4.20 2.58 1.26
N VAL A 80 4.23 3.50 2.24
CA VAL A 80 3.81 4.90 2.05
C VAL A 80 4.68 5.59 0.99
N ALA A 81 6.00 5.41 1.03
CA ALA A 81 6.91 5.96 0.02
C ALA A 81 6.60 5.43 -1.40
N ILE A 82 6.29 4.14 -1.52
CA ILE A 82 5.85 3.51 -2.78
C ILE A 82 4.56 4.17 -3.29
N CYS A 83 3.58 4.41 -2.41
CA CYS A 83 2.32 5.05 -2.81
C CYS A 83 2.56 6.45 -3.39
N TYR A 84 3.37 7.27 -2.71
CA TYR A 84 3.76 8.60 -3.22
C TYR A 84 4.52 8.51 -4.54
N ALA A 85 5.53 7.64 -4.63
CA ALA A 85 6.39 7.50 -5.81
C ALA A 85 5.61 7.04 -7.06
N LEU A 86 4.59 6.20 -6.87
CA LEU A 86 3.78 5.67 -7.99
C LEU A 86 2.51 6.48 -8.27
N ASN A 87 2.29 7.58 -7.54
CA ASN A 87 1.04 8.35 -7.58
C ASN A 87 -0.20 7.45 -7.37
N ILE A 88 -0.06 6.43 -6.52
CA ILE A 88 -1.19 5.63 -6.06
C ILE A 88 -1.93 6.52 -5.08
N LYS A 89 -3.08 7.06 -5.49
CA LYS A 89 -3.98 7.75 -4.57
C LYS A 89 -4.30 6.79 -3.43
N GLU A 90 -3.76 7.07 -2.25
CA GLU A 90 -4.24 6.42 -1.03
C GLU A 90 -5.75 6.69 -0.95
N GLY A 91 -6.56 5.64 -0.76
CA GLY A 91 -8.02 5.79 -0.77
C GLY A 91 -8.54 6.62 0.42
N PRO A 92 -9.86 6.80 0.55
CA PRO A 92 -10.72 7.54 -0.38
C PRO A 92 -10.39 9.05 -0.38
N SER A 93 -10.85 9.76 -1.42
CA SER A 93 -10.99 11.22 -1.35
C SER A 93 -11.84 11.57 -0.14
N TYR A 94 -11.27 12.34 0.80
CA TYR A 94 -12.07 13.08 1.78
C TYR A 94 -12.88 14.17 1.06
#